data_AF-A0A8H4L1V6-F1
#
_entry.id   AF-A0A8H4L1V6-F1
#
_cell.length_a   1.000
_cell.length_b   1.000
_cell.length_c   1.000
_cell.angle_alpha   90.00
_cell.angle_beta   90.00
_cell.angle_gamma   90.00
#
_symmetry.space_group_name_H-M   'P 1'
#
loop_
_entity.id
_entity.type
_entity.pdbx_description
1 polymer ?
#
loop_
_entity_poly.entity_id
_entity_poly.type
_entity_poly.pdbx_seq_one_letter_code
_entity_poly.pdbx_strand_id
1 'polypeptide(L)'
;MSGRISKNKSSKPELSTDRRNALVSAILGNPSIMAVCSYCERRGKSSCQASLSDSSRCLDCVQHGQSRCDIQGLSSQQIRRLGAIHQRTEAELDTAEEELERASAKVRRLRKQKKMWLGKMMRAVSRGIDTVEELERVEKEEAEREARRIEEQRPPSSGGQFSGVDIDSIFLDDDVALSPSFFVGMGVNTSEPSGSGVASDGTASGDVAHG
;
A
#
# COMPACT_ATOMS: atom_id res chain seq x y z
N MET A 1 -21.56 -25.91 -46.08
CA MET A 1 -20.86 -25.10 -47.10
C MET A 1 -19.90 -24.16 -46.38
N SER A 2 -18.62 -24.52 -46.30
CA SER A 2 -17.61 -23.75 -45.55
C SER A 2 -16.92 -22.75 -46.48
N GLY A 3 -17.28 -21.47 -46.33
CA GLY A 3 -16.66 -20.37 -47.07
C GLY A 3 -15.22 -20.15 -46.60
N ARG A 4 -14.26 -20.57 -47.42
CA ARG A 4 -12.85 -20.24 -47.23
C ARG A 4 -12.66 -18.77 -47.63
N ILE A 5 -12.57 -17.89 -46.63
CA ILE A 5 -12.25 -16.47 -46.84
C ILE A 5 -10.80 -16.38 -47.33
N SER A 6 -10.64 -16.01 -48.60
CA SER A 6 -9.34 -15.70 -49.20
C SER A 6 -8.77 -14.45 -48.54
N LYS A 7 -7.70 -14.61 -47.75
CA LYS A 7 -6.89 -13.49 -47.27
C LYS A 7 -6.21 -12.85 -48.48
N ASN A 8 -6.65 -11.66 -48.85
CA ASN A 8 -5.99 -10.85 -49.87
C ASN A 8 -4.52 -10.60 -49.46
N LYS A 9 -3.58 -11.18 -50.20
CA LYS A 9 -2.15 -10.82 -50.11
C LYS A 9 -2.01 -9.39 -50.62
N SER A 10 -2.00 -8.44 -49.71
CA SER A 10 -1.82 -7.03 -50.03
C SER A 10 -0.37 -6.76 -50.49
N SER A 11 -0.27 -6.21 -51.70
CA SER A 11 0.85 -5.45 -52.29
C SER A 11 2.19 -6.15 -52.58
N LYS A 12 2.72 -5.80 -53.75
CA LYS A 12 3.93 -6.33 -54.41
C LYS A 12 5.20 -6.12 -53.56
N PRO A 13 6.09 -7.13 -53.46
CA PRO A 13 7.32 -7.07 -52.66
C PRO A 13 8.34 -6.01 -53.12
N GLU A 14 8.30 -5.61 -54.39
CA GLU A 14 9.24 -4.65 -54.97
C GLU A 14 9.08 -3.22 -54.39
N LEU A 15 7.83 -2.75 -54.29
CA LEU A 15 7.49 -1.44 -53.70
C LEU A 15 7.94 -1.31 -52.22
N SER A 16 8.00 -2.43 -51.50
CA SER A 16 8.47 -2.45 -50.11
C SER A 16 9.99 -2.33 -50.01
N THR A 17 10.73 -2.77 -51.02
CA THR A 17 12.20 -2.76 -51.03
C THR A 17 12.71 -1.40 -51.49
N ASP A 18 12.12 -0.83 -52.52
CA ASP A 18 12.44 0.52 -52.99
C ASP A 18 12.19 1.58 -51.92
N ARG A 19 11.05 1.48 -51.21
CA ARG A 19 10.74 2.39 -50.09
C ARG A 19 11.75 2.26 -48.95
N ARG A 20 12.24 1.05 -48.68
CA ARG A 20 13.28 0.82 -47.66
C ARG A 20 14.60 1.45 -48.10
N ASN A 21 15.00 1.24 -49.34
CA ASN A 21 16.24 1.78 -49.89
C ASN A 21 16.23 3.31 -49.94
N ALA A 22 15.11 3.92 -50.33
CA ALA A 22 14.93 5.37 -50.31
C ALA A 22 15.07 5.95 -48.88
N LEU A 23 14.49 5.27 -47.87
CA LEU A 23 14.62 5.69 -46.48
C LEU A 23 16.05 5.54 -45.95
N VAL A 24 16.75 4.47 -46.32
CA VAL A 24 18.17 4.27 -46.00
C VAL A 24 19.01 5.40 -46.59
N SER A 25 18.81 5.75 -47.86
CA SER A 25 19.52 6.85 -48.51
C SER A 25 19.25 8.19 -47.83
N ALA A 26 18.00 8.46 -47.41
CA ALA A 26 17.66 9.68 -46.67
C ALA A 26 18.40 9.77 -45.32
N ILE A 27 18.43 8.68 -44.54
CA ILE A 27 19.14 8.63 -43.25
C ILE A 27 20.64 8.85 -43.43
N LEU A 28 21.23 8.25 -44.48
CA LEU A 28 22.66 8.40 -44.79
C LEU A 28 23.02 9.81 -45.28
N GLY A 29 22.04 10.56 -45.81
CA GLY A 29 22.24 11.96 -46.20
C GLY A 29 22.46 12.90 -45.02
N ASN A 30 21.83 12.64 -43.87
CA ASN A 30 21.95 13.44 -42.63
C ASN A 30 22.00 12.55 -41.38
N PRO A 31 23.11 11.81 -41.15
CA PRO A 31 23.19 10.89 -40.03
C PRO A 31 23.49 11.62 -38.72
N SER A 32 22.62 11.45 -37.73
CA SER A 32 22.87 11.82 -36.34
C SER A 32 23.20 10.57 -35.53
N ILE A 33 24.30 10.60 -34.78
CA ILE A 33 24.66 9.52 -33.86
C ILE A 33 23.83 9.69 -32.59
N MET A 34 23.05 8.67 -32.25
CA MET A 34 22.18 8.64 -31.09
C MET A 34 22.50 7.43 -30.20
N ALA A 35 21.95 7.47 -28.98
CA ALA A 35 21.94 6.32 -28.10
C ALA A 35 21.31 5.10 -28.79
N VAL A 36 21.72 3.91 -28.35
CA VAL A 36 21.22 2.65 -28.90
C VAL A 36 19.74 2.47 -28.60
N CYS A 37 19.01 1.98 -29.60
CA CYS A 37 17.63 1.52 -29.39
C CYS A 37 17.62 0.09 -28.83
N SER A 38 16.52 -0.31 -28.18
CA SER A 38 16.37 -1.64 -27.53
C SER A 38 16.62 -2.82 -28.49
N TYR A 39 16.39 -2.64 -29.79
CA TYR A 39 16.71 -3.67 -30.79
C TYR A 39 18.22 -3.80 -31.04
N CYS A 40 18.92 -2.67 -31.21
CA CYS A 40 20.35 -2.66 -31.50
C CYS A 40 21.20 -2.96 -30.27
N GLU A 41 20.75 -2.55 -29.08
CA GLU A 41 21.37 -2.88 -27.81
C GLU A 41 21.43 -4.41 -27.60
N ARG A 42 20.33 -5.12 -27.85
CA ARG A 42 20.29 -6.60 -27.80
C ARG A 42 21.21 -7.30 -28.81
N ARG A 43 21.71 -6.57 -29.81
CA ARG A 43 22.69 -7.07 -30.78
C ARG A 43 24.13 -6.63 -30.48
N GLY A 44 24.36 -5.98 -29.35
CA GLY A 44 25.69 -5.53 -28.92
C GLY A 44 26.22 -4.34 -29.71
N LYS A 45 25.35 -3.52 -30.30
CA LYS A 45 25.77 -2.25 -30.90
C LYS A 45 25.99 -1.20 -29.81
N SER A 46 26.94 -0.30 -30.03
CA SER A 46 27.28 0.78 -29.09
C SER A 46 26.60 2.11 -29.41
N SER A 47 26.15 2.30 -30.66
CA SER A 47 25.40 3.49 -31.09
C SER A 47 24.45 3.16 -32.23
N CYS A 48 23.48 4.04 -32.45
CA CYS A 48 22.58 3.98 -33.60
C CYS A 48 22.70 5.26 -34.43
N GLN A 49 22.59 5.12 -35.75
CA GLN A 49 22.48 6.25 -36.65
C GLN A 49 21.02 6.46 -37.04
N ALA A 50 20.53 7.69 -36.95
CA ALA A 50 19.20 8.07 -37.39
C ALA A 50 19.20 9.51 -37.92
N SER A 51 18.22 9.82 -38.77
CA SER A 51 17.91 11.21 -39.14
C SER A 51 16.67 11.63 -38.36
N LEU A 52 16.76 12.75 -37.61
CA LEU A 52 15.65 13.26 -36.80
C LEU A 52 14.49 13.79 -37.66
N SER A 53 14.76 14.22 -38.90
CA SER A 53 13.75 14.73 -39.82
C SER A 53 13.06 13.62 -40.63
N ASP A 54 13.83 12.61 -41.05
CA ASP A 54 13.39 11.71 -42.12
C ASP A 54 12.86 10.38 -41.59
N SER A 55 13.22 9.99 -40.37
CA SER A 55 12.81 8.71 -39.81
C SER A 55 12.63 8.72 -38.30
N SER A 56 11.56 8.05 -37.85
CA SER A 56 11.42 7.65 -36.44
C SER A 56 12.26 6.42 -36.06
N ARG A 57 13.00 5.84 -37.02
CA ARG A 57 13.75 4.59 -36.86
C ARG A 57 15.22 4.78 -37.20
N CYS A 58 16.08 4.03 -36.50
CA CYS A 58 17.50 3.98 -36.83
C CYS A 58 17.77 3.21 -38.13
N LEU A 59 18.93 3.49 -38.73
CA LEU A 59 19.42 2.87 -39.96
C LEU A 59 19.33 1.34 -39.90
N ASP A 60 19.81 0.75 -38.81
CA ASP A 60 19.83 -0.69 -38.62
C ASP A 60 18.43 -1.30 -38.55
N CYS A 61 17.53 -0.65 -37.82
CA CYS A 61 16.14 -1.08 -37.73
C CYS A 61 15.45 -0.99 -39.10
N VAL A 62 15.75 0.05 -39.90
CA VAL A 62 15.22 0.16 -41.26
C VAL A 62 15.77 -0.96 -42.16
N GLN A 63 17.08 -1.22 -42.12
CA GLN A 63 17.73 -2.28 -42.90
C GLN A 63 17.18 -3.66 -42.55
N HIS A 64 16.98 -3.94 -41.26
CA HIS A 64 16.43 -5.21 -40.78
C HIS A 64 14.90 -5.29 -40.85
N GLY A 65 14.23 -4.28 -41.40
CA GLY A 65 12.76 -4.28 -41.52
C GLY A 65 12.01 -4.23 -40.19
N GLN A 66 12.66 -3.76 -39.12
CA GLN A 66 12.03 -3.59 -37.82
C GLN A 66 11.06 -2.41 -37.85
N SER A 67 9.81 -2.68 -37.45
CA SER A 67 8.75 -1.68 -37.39
C SER A 67 8.80 -0.85 -36.11
N ARG A 68 9.30 -1.43 -35.02
CA ARG A 68 9.43 -0.77 -33.71
C ARG A 68 10.90 -0.39 -33.48
N CYS A 69 11.17 0.91 -33.44
CA CYS A 69 12.45 1.45 -33.01
C CYS A 69 12.14 2.57 -32.01
N ASP A 70 12.76 2.47 -30.85
CA ASP A 70 12.59 3.34 -29.69
C ASP A 70 13.75 4.34 -29.54
N ILE A 71 14.45 4.63 -30.64
CA ILE A 71 15.61 5.54 -30.65
C ILE A 71 15.26 6.98 -30.25
N GLN A 72 14.01 7.40 -30.45
CA GLN A 72 13.50 8.70 -30.01
C GLN A 72 12.96 8.67 -28.57
N GLY A 73 13.05 7.52 -27.89
CA GLY A 73 12.50 7.31 -26.56
C GLY A 73 10.96 7.23 -26.52
N LEU A 74 10.42 7.44 -25.34
CA LEU A 74 8.97 7.48 -25.11
C LEU A 74 8.41 8.84 -25.52
N SER A 75 7.28 8.82 -26.24
CA SER A 75 6.54 10.05 -26.53
C SER A 75 5.98 10.69 -25.26
N SER A 76 5.76 12.01 -25.27
CA SER A 76 5.15 12.72 -24.14
C SER A 76 3.79 12.15 -23.74
N GLN A 77 3.02 11.63 -24.69
CA GLN A 77 1.74 10.96 -24.38
C GLN A 77 1.95 9.64 -23.64
N GLN A 78 2.96 8.85 -24.02
CA GLN A 78 3.29 7.61 -23.31
C GLN A 78 3.80 7.89 -21.90
N ILE A 79 4.62 8.92 -21.71
CA ILE A 79 5.11 9.33 -20.38
C ILE A 79 3.93 9.71 -19.47
N ARG A 80 2.98 10.53 -19.97
CA ARG A 80 1.77 10.88 -19.21
C ARG A 80 0.93 9.66 -18.84
N ARG A 81 0.77 8.71 -19.75
CA ARG A 81 0.05 7.46 -19.47
C ARG A 81 0.76 6.64 -18.40
N LEU A 82 2.09 6.53 -18.46
CA LEU A 82 2.87 5.82 -17.46
C LEU A 82 2.76 6.48 -16.08
N GLY A 83 2.82 7.81 -16.02
CA GLY A 83 2.59 8.57 -14.78
C GLY A 83 1.20 8.32 -14.18
N ALA A 84 0.16 8.28 -15.01
CA ALA A 84 -1.20 7.97 -14.53
C ALA A 84 -1.33 6.53 -14.01
N ILE A 85 -0.65 5.57 -14.64
CA ILE A 85 -0.60 4.17 -14.17
C ILE A 85 0.14 4.10 -12.83
N HIS A 86 1.26 4.79 -12.71
CA HIS A 86 2.05 4.85 -11.46
C HIS A 86 1.19 5.39 -10.31
N GLN A 87 0.58 6.57 -10.49
CA GLN A 87 -0.26 7.18 -9.46
C GLN A 87 -1.44 6.30 -9.04
N ARG A 88 -2.07 5.62 -10.00
CA ARG A 88 -3.14 4.67 -9.67
C ARG A 88 -2.61 3.50 -8.84
N THR A 89 -1.47 2.95 -9.24
CA THR A 89 -0.88 1.79 -8.57
C THR A 89 -0.40 2.15 -7.17
N GLU A 90 0.15 3.35 -6.97
CA GLU A 90 0.51 3.86 -5.64
C GLU A 90 -0.72 4.01 -4.75
N ALA A 91 -1.80 4.63 -5.23
CA ALA A 91 -3.02 4.75 -4.45
C ALA A 91 -3.63 3.38 -4.09
N GLU A 92 -3.61 2.42 -5.01
CA GLU A 92 -4.04 1.04 -4.74
C GLU A 92 -3.14 0.37 -3.70
N LEU A 93 -1.82 0.60 -3.76
CA LEU A 93 -0.85 0.07 -2.79
C LEU A 93 -1.09 0.65 -1.39
N ASP A 94 -1.22 1.98 -1.27
CA ASP A 94 -1.46 2.65 0.02
C ASP A 94 -2.73 2.09 0.70
N THR A 95 -3.82 1.91 -0.07
CA THR A 95 -5.07 1.35 0.49
C THR A 95 -4.90 -0.09 0.96
N ALA A 96 -4.12 -0.90 0.23
CA ALA A 96 -3.84 -2.29 0.62
C ALA A 96 -2.95 -2.36 1.87
N GLU A 97 -2.00 -1.44 2.03
CA GLU A 97 -1.15 -1.34 3.21
C GLU A 97 -1.97 -0.95 4.46
N GLU A 98 -2.86 0.03 4.35
CA GLU A 98 -3.76 0.37 5.46
C GLU A 98 -4.68 -0.80 5.86
N GLU A 99 -5.16 -1.57 4.88
CA GLU A 99 -5.95 -2.78 5.15
C GLU A 99 -5.13 -3.84 5.88
N LEU A 100 -3.88 -4.04 5.47
CA LEU A 100 -2.95 -4.94 6.14
C LEU A 100 -2.68 -4.49 7.59
N GLU A 101 -2.48 -3.21 7.82
CA GLU A 101 -2.31 -2.65 9.16
C GLU A 101 -3.54 -2.91 10.05
N ARG A 102 -4.74 -2.63 9.54
CA ARG A 102 -6.00 -2.91 10.25
C ARG A 102 -6.17 -4.39 10.56
N ALA A 103 -5.86 -5.26 9.61
CA ALA A 103 -5.91 -6.71 9.79
C ALA A 103 -4.88 -7.19 10.83
N SER A 104 -3.65 -6.68 10.76
CA SER A 104 -2.58 -7.02 11.71
C SER A 104 -2.90 -6.58 13.14
N ALA A 105 -3.50 -5.39 13.31
CA ALA A 105 -3.97 -4.90 14.60
C ALA A 105 -5.05 -5.81 15.19
N LYS A 106 -6.00 -6.27 14.35
CA LYS A 106 -7.01 -7.26 14.74
C LYS A 106 -6.38 -8.58 15.16
N VAL A 107 -5.42 -9.10 14.40
CA VAL A 107 -4.68 -10.33 14.75
C VAL A 107 -3.96 -10.17 16.08
N ARG A 108 -3.29 -9.04 16.32
CA ARG A 108 -2.61 -8.74 17.59
C ARG A 108 -3.59 -8.74 18.77
N ARG A 109 -4.75 -8.08 18.62
CA ARG A 109 -5.81 -8.11 19.64
C ARG A 109 -6.28 -9.54 19.92
N LEU A 110 -6.57 -10.33 18.88
CA LEU A 110 -7.03 -11.71 19.03
C LEU A 110 -5.98 -12.60 19.71
N ARG A 111 -4.70 -12.41 19.40
CA ARG A 111 -3.59 -13.10 20.09
C ARG A 111 -3.56 -12.77 21.58
N LYS A 112 -3.73 -11.49 21.95
CA LYS A 112 -3.82 -11.07 23.37
C LYS A 112 -5.02 -11.69 24.06
N GLN A 113 -6.20 -11.66 23.43
CA GLN A 113 -7.40 -12.29 23.95
C GLN A 113 -7.21 -13.80 24.13
N LYS A 114 -6.62 -14.50 23.16
CA LYS A 114 -6.30 -15.92 23.25
C LYS A 114 -5.40 -16.23 24.45
N LYS A 115 -4.31 -15.47 24.63
CA LYS A 115 -3.40 -15.64 25.78
C LYS A 115 -4.15 -15.41 27.11
N MET A 116 -4.96 -14.36 27.20
CA MET A 116 -5.74 -14.02 28.40
C MET A 116 -6.76 -15.11 28.76
N TRP A 117 -7.55 -15.56 27.78
CA TRP A 117 -8.53 -16.63 28.00
C TRP A 117 -7.86 -17.97 28.35
N LEU A 118 -6.72 -18.29 27.73
CA LEU A 118 -5.93 -19.46 28.10
C LEU A 118 -5.46 -19.38 29.56
N GLY A 119 -4.97 -18.21 29.99
CA GLY A 119 -4.58 -17.96 31.39
C GLY A 119 -5.74 -18.13 32.37
N LYS A 120 -6.90 -17.54 32.07
CA LYS A 120 -8.12 -17.70 32.86
C LYS A 120 -8.54 -19.17 32.96
N MET A 121 -8.55 -19.89 31.84
CA MET A 121 -8.89 -21.31 31.79
C MET A 121 -7.94 -22.14 32.66
N MET A 122 -6.62 -21.93 32.56
CA MET A 122 -5.66 -22.65 33.40
C MET A 122 -5.87 -22.37 34.88
N ARG A 123 -6.18 -21.12 35.27
CA ARG A 123 -6.46 -20.75 36.67
C ARG A 123 -7.75 -21.37 37.21
N ALA A 124 -8.82 -21.39 36.41
CA ALA A 124 -10.07 -22.07 36.75
C ALA A 124 -9.83 -23.56 37.00
N VAL A 125 -9.12 -24.23 36.07
CA VAL A 125 -8.78 -25.66 36.19
C VAL A 125 -7.95 -25.93 37.45
N SER A 126 -6.92 -25.12 37.73
CA SER A 126 -6.09 -25.29 38.94
C SER A 126 -6.85 -25.10 40.25
N ARG A 127 -7.94 -24.31 40.25
CA ARG A 127 -8.77 -24.04 41.42
C ARG A 127 -10.02 -24.94 41.50
N GLY A 128 -10.27 -25.77 40.49
CA GLY A 128 -11.50 -26.58 40.40
C GLY A 128 -12.78 -25.74 40.28
N ILE A 129 -12.67 -24.55 39.68
CA ILE A 129 -13.80 -23.63 39.48
C ILE A 129 -14.35 -23.85 38.06
N ASP A 130 -15.62 -24.24 37.97
CA ASP A 130 -16.25 -24.59 36.69
C ASP A 130 -17.00 -23.41 36.04
N THR A 131 -17.14 -22.27 36.73
CA THR A 131 -17.86 -21.08 36.24
C THR A 131 -16.96 -19.86 36.06
N VAL A 132 -17.17 -19.11 34.98
CA VAL A 132 -16.36 -17.93 34.63
C VAL A 132 -16.64 -16.78 35.60
N GLU A 133 -17.89 -16.64 36.06
CA GLU A 133 -18.32 -15.60 36.98
C GLU A 133 -17.66 -15.74 38.36
N GLU A 134 -17.50 -16.98 38.84
CA GLU A 134 -16.83 -17.24 40.11
C GLU A 134 -15.32 -16.96 40.03
N LEU A 135 -14.69 -17.26 38.90
CA LEU A 135 -13.28 -16.91 38.66
C LEU A 135 -13.07 -15.38 38.63
N GLU A 136 -13.96 -14.62 37.98
CA GLU A 136 -13.84 -13.15 37.93
C GLU A 136 -14.06 -12.49 39.30
N ARG A 137 -14.95 -13.05 40.12
CA ARG A 137 -15.12 -12.59 41.52
C ARG A 137 -13.85 -12.77 42.33
N VAL A 138 -13.21 -13.94 42.22
CA VAL A 138 -11.96 -14.26 42.93
C VAL A 138 -10.80 -13.40 42.42
N GLU A 139 -10.66 -13.21 41.10
CA GLU A 139 -9.61 -12.35 40.53
C GLU A 139 -9.76 -10.89 40.98
N LYS A 140 -10.99 -10.37 41.08
CA LYS A 140 -11.24 -9.01 41.56
C LYS A 140 -10.86 -8.84 43.03
N GLU A 141 -11.18 -9.83 43.86
CA GLU A 141 -10.84 -9.82 45.28
C GLU A 141 -9.33 -9.97 45.53
N GLU A 142 -8.65 -10.82 44.77
CA GLU A 142 -7.18 -10.96 44.80
C GLU A 142 -6.49 -9.67 44.33
N ALA A 143 -6.97 -9.06 43.25
CA ALA A 143 -6.41 -7.82 42.72
C ALA A 143 -6.57 -6.63 43.69
N GLU A 144 -7.70 -6.52 44.41
CA GLU A 144 -7.86 -5.46 45.43
C GLU A 144 -6.91 -5.67 46.61
N ARG A 145 -6.75 -6.93 47.05
CA ARG A 145 -5.80 -7.28 48.12
C ARG A 145 -4.36 -7.00 47.69
N GLU A 146 -3.99 -7.32 46.46
CA GLU A 146 -2.64 -7.07 45.93
C GLU A 146 -2.38 -5.57 45.72
N ALA A 147 -3.36 -4.81 45.21
CA ALA A 147 -3.26 -3.36 45.09
C ALA A 147 -3.07 -2.68 46.44
N ARG A 148 -3.78 -3.13 47.49
CA ARG A 148 -3.57 -2.64 48.86
C ARG A 148 -2.16 -2.95 49.37
N ARG A 149 -1.62 -4.15 49.08
CA ARG A 149 -0.26 -4.52 49.48
C ARG A 149 0.81 -3.70 48.73
N ILE A 150 0.59 -3.40 47.46
CA ILE A 150 1.52 -2.57 46.66
C ILE A 150 1.49 -1.12 47.15
N GLU A 151 0.31 -0.58 47.43
CA GLU A 151 0.18 0.78 47.97
C GLU A 151 0.77 0.90 49.37
N GLU A 152 0.59 -0.12 50.22
CA GLU A 152 1.20 -0.19 51.54
C GLU A 152 2.73 -0.36 51.50
N GLN A 153 3.26 -0.98 50.44
CA GLN A 153 4.70 -1.12 50.20
C GLN A 153 5.31 0.06 49.44
N ARG A 154 4.53 1.09 49.09
CA ARG A 154 5.02 2.28 48.36
C ARG A 154 5.79 3.21 49.32
N PRO A 155 7.12 3.34 49.22
CA PRO A 155 7.87 4.28 50.06
C PRO A 155 7.53 5.74 49.68
N PRO A 156 7.69 6.72 50.60
CA PRO A 156 7.46 8.12 50.29
C PRO A 156 8.41 8.59 49.19
N SER A 157 7.82 9.08 48.10
CA SER A 157 8.49 9.51 46.88
C SER A 157 9.39 10.73 47.11
N SER A 158 10.70 10.52 47.28
CA SER A 158 11.72 11.57 47.14
C SER A 158 11.93 11.87 45.65
N GLY A 159 11.62 13.10 45.23
CA GLY A 159 11.67 13.54 43.84
C GLY A 159 13.03 13.34 43.18
N GLY A 160 13.07 12.48 42.16
CA GLY A 160 14.20 12.31 41.26
C GLY A 160 13.75 12.56 39.82
N GLN A 161 14.37 13.54 39.17
CA GLN A 161 14.24 13.78 37.72
C GLN A 161 14.76 12.55 36.96
N PHE A 162 13.92 11.92 36.14
CA PHE A 162 14.38 10.91 35.19
C PHE A 162 14.43 11.56 33.80
N SER A 163 15.63 12.00 33.41
CA SER A 163 15.91 12.53 32.08
C SER A 163 16.29 11.38 31.14
N GLY A 164 15.60 11.28 30.01
CA GLY A 164 16.03 10.51 28.84
C GLY A 164 15.75 9.01 28.93
N VAL A 165 14.53 8.61 28.57
CA VAL A 165 14.26 7.23 28.13
C VAL A 165 13.91 7.31 26.65
N ASP A 166 14.78 6.77 25.79
CA ASP A 166 14.51 6.61 24.36
C ASP A 166 13.29 5.68 24.19
N ILE A 167 12.18 6.26 23.75
CA ILE A 167 10.89 5.58 23.58
C ILE A 167 10.97 4.45 22.53
N ASP A 168 11.96 4.51 21.63
CA ASP A 168 12.20 3.48 20.61
C ASP A 168 12.83 2.18 21.16
N SER A 169 13.32 2.17 22.41
CA SER A 169 13.90 0.96 23.03
C SER A 169 12.88 0.14 23.85
N ILE A 170 11.65 0.64 24.01
CA ILE A 170 10.64 0.04 24.92
C ILE A 170 9.80 -1.06 24.24
N PHE A 171 9.92 -1.25 22.92
CA PHE A 171 9.06 -2.18 22.17
C PHE A 171 9.68 -3.55 21.83
N LEU A 172 10.76 -3.97 22.51
CA LEU A 172 11.39 -5.27 22.27
C LEU A 172 11.42 -6.24 23.48
N ASP A 173 10.64 -5.98 24.54
CA ASP A 173 10.40 -6.98 25.59
C ASP A 173 8.89 -7.15 25.88
N ASP A 174 8.35 -8.26 25.38
CA ASP A 174 6.92 -8.66 25.35
C ASP A 174 6.41 -9.21 26.70
N ASP A 175 6.98 -8.81 27.86
CA ASP A 175 6.66 -9.42 29.17
C ASP A 175 6.46 -8.43 30.36
N VAL A 176 6.10 -7.17 30.10
CA VAL A 176 5.57 -6.32 31.18
C VAL A 176 4.06 -6.47 31.24
N ALA A 177 3.60 -7.23 32.23
CA ALA A 177 2.20 -7.27 32.64
C ALA A 177 1.71 -5.83 32.88
N LEU A 178 0.91 -5.31 31.93
CA LEU A 178 0.25 -4.02 32.06
C LEU A 178 -0.78 -4.14 33.19
N SER A 179 -0.36 -3.82 34.40
CA SER A 179 -1.27 -3.50 35.50
C SER A 179 -2.18 -2.34 35.07
N PRO A 180 -3.46 -2.33 35.48
CA PRO A 180 -4.41 -1.26 35.14
C PRO A 180 -3.96 0.16 35.53
N SER A 181 -2.93 0.29 36.36
CA SER A 181 -2.36 1.54 36.86
C SER A 181 -1.61 2.37 35.81
N PHE A 182 -1.34 1.85 34.61
CA PHE A 182 -0.61 2.61 33.57
C PHE A 182 -1.43 3.78 32.99
N PHE A 183 -2.77 3.67 32.93
CA PHE A 183 -3.61 4.71 32.30
C PHE A 183 -3.91 5.91 33.20
N VAL A 184 -3.72 5.80 34.52
CA VAL A 184 -4.04 6.89 35.47
C VAL A 184 -3.00 8.02 35.43
N GLY A 185 -1.79 7.75 34.93
CA GLY A 185 -0.69 8.73 34.89
C GLY A 185 -0.60 9.61 33.65
N MET A 186 -1.39 9.36 32.58
CA MET A 186 -1.22 10.04 31.29
C MET A 186 -2.20 11.19 31.00
N GLY A 187 -3.05 11.60 31.94
CA GLY A 187 -3.85 12.83 31.78
C GLY A 187 -4.68 12.88 30.49
N VAL A 188 -5.15 11.73 29.99
CA VAL A 188 -6.11 11.68 28.88
C VAL A 188 -7.47 12.07 29.44
N ASN A 189 -7.76 13.36 29.34
CA ASN A 189 -9.09 13.90 29.58
C ASN A 189 -10.04 13.31 28.53
N THR A 190 -10.77 12.26 28.89
CA THR A 190 -11.98 11.86 28.16
C THR A 190 -13.06 12.89 28.45
N SER A 191 -13.07 14.01 27.72
CA SER A 191 -14.24 14.88 27.68
C SER A 191 -15.33 14.18 26.86
N GLU A 192 -16.31 13.62 27.57
CA GLU A 192 -17.62 13.31 27.04
C GLU A 192 -18.29 14.61 26.54
N PRO A 193 -18.96 14.61 25.37
CA PRO A 193 -20.01 15.58 25.10
C PRO A 193 -21.37 14.97 25.50
N SER A 194 -21.81 15.30 26.72
CA SER A 194 -23.21 15.19 27.15
C SER A 194 -24.02 16.30 26.48
N GLY A 195 -25.10 15.92 25.77
CA GLY A 195 -25.85 16.79 24.86
C GLY A 195 -26.95 17.66 25.48
N SER A 196 -27.64 18.39 24.61
CA SER A 196 -28.96 18.95 24.85
C SER A 196 -29.68 19.18 23.51
N GLY A 197 -30.90 18.65 23.41
CA GLY A 197 -31.77 18.83 22.25
C GLY A 197 -32.54 20.14 22.31
N VAL A 198 -32.92 20.65 21.14
CA VAL A 198 -34.04 21.59 20.98
C VAL A 198 -34.88 21.21 19.76
N ALA A 199 -36.16 21.01 20.06
CA ALA A 199 -37.38 21.00 19.25
C ALA A 199 -37.28 21.12 17.71
N SER A 200 -37.78 20.09 17.04
CA SER A 200 -38.31 20.14 15.68
C SER A 200 -39.81 20.44 15.73
N ASP A 201 -40.22 21.58 15.19
CA ASP A 201 -41.61 21.91 14.85
C ASP A 201 -41.75 21.93 13.32
N GLY A 202 -42.88 21.42 12.83
CA GLY A 202 -43.08 21.06 11.43
C GLY A 202 -43.48 22.22 10.52
N THR A 203 -43.37 22.02 9.20
CA THR A 203 -44.44 22.33 8.23
C THR A 203 -44.12 21.79 6.84
N ALA A 204 -45.19 21.45 6.13
CA ALA A 204 -45.27 20.65 4.92
C ALA A 204 -45.09 21.43 3.62
N SER A 205 -44.71 20.70 2.56
CA SER A 205 -45.17 20.78 1.14
C SER A 205 -44.06 20.09 0.31
N GLY A 206 -44.24 18.99 -0.41
CA GLY A 206 -45.40 18.55 -1.17
C GLY A 206 -45.17 18.91 -2.63
N ASP A 207 -44.44 18.09 -3.39
CA ASP A 207 -44.49 18.12 -4.86
C ASP A 207 -44.22 16.74 -5.47
N VAL A 208 -45.20 16.32 -6.26
CA VAL A 208 -45.31 15.08 -7.02
C VAL A 208 -44.95 15.41 -8.46
N ALA A 209 -44.04 14.64 -9.07
CA ALA A 209 -43.96 14.56 -10.53
C ALA A 209 -43.50 13.17 -10.97
N HIS A 210 -44.48 12.37 -11.40
CA HIS A 210 -44.32 11.27 -12.33
C HIS A 210 -45.33 11.50 -13.44
N GLY A 211 -44.85 11.49 -14.69
CA GLY A 211 -45.59 11.75 -15.92
C GLY A 211 -44.60 12.04 -17.03
#